data_AF-A0A1S9MJ44-F1
#
_entry.id   AF-A0A1S9MJ44-F1
#
_cell.length_a   1.000
_cell.length_b   1.000
_cell.length_c   1.000
_cell.angle_alpha   90.00
_cell.angle_beta   90.00
_cell.angle_gamma   90.00
#
_symmetry.space_group_name_H-M   'P 1'
#
loop_
_entity.id
_entity.type
_entity.pdbx_description
1 polymer ?
#
loop_
_entity_poly.entity_id
_entity_poly.type
_entity_poly.pdbx_seq_one_letter_code
_entity_poly.pdbx_strand_id
1 'polypeptide(L)'
;MEKASDAAAGTAVKAAGQLLELVKKKFHGKEEAEKSLETFTKTPSDSDAVASVQDHLKTQLADDPGFASELSGLLTQIVNTHADLAFVNNIGNVEKLVQFGTVHGDVSF
;
A
#
# COMPACT_ATOMS: atom_id res chain seq x y z
N MET A 1 11.97 29.36 7.22
CA MET A 1 10.75 28.53 7.41
C MET A 1 10.99 27.14 6.81
N GLU A 2 12.11 26.49 7.17
CA GLU A 2 12.66 25.31 6.46
C GLU A 2 12.59 23.98 7.26
N LYS A 3 12.10 24.01 8.50
CA LYS A 3 12.11 22.83 9.40
C LYS A 3 10.91 21.88 9.24
N ALA A 4 9.82 22.32 8.60
CA ALA A 4 8.59 21.53 8.48
C ALA A 4 8.65 20.52 7.33
N SER A 5 9.34 20.85 6.24
CA SER A 5 9.44 20.03 5.04
C SER A 5 10.27 18.75 5.27
N ASP A 6 11.33 18.85 6.06
CA ASP A 6 12.23 17.74 6.38
C ASP A 6 11.58 16.72 7.32
N ALA A 7 10.80 17.19 8.29
CA ALA A 7 10.02 16.36 9.20
C ALA A 7 8.85 15.64 8.50
N ALA A 8 8.17 16.32 7.57
CA ALA A 8 7.11 15.72 6.75
C ALA A 8 7.68 14.65 5.82
N ALA A 9 8.81 14.92 5.15
CA ALA A 9 9.51 13.95 4.30
C ALA A 9 10.00 12.73 5.09
N GLY A 10 10.61 12.94 6.28
CA GLY A 10 11.03 11.84 7.15
C GLY A 10 9.87 10.98 7.65
N THR A 11 8.72 11.59 7.93
CA THR A 11 7.49 10.87 8.32
C THR A 11 6.94 10.04 7.16
N ALA A 12 6.93 10.59 5.96
CA ALA A 12 6.45 9.91 4.77
C ALA A 12 7.32 8.71 4.38
N VAL A 13 8.64 8.88 4.42
CA VAL A 13 9.60 7.78 4.14
C VAL A 13 9.42 6.66 5.16
N LYS A 14 9.22 7.00 6.44
CA LYS A 14 8.96 6.01 7.48
C LYS A 14 7.64 5.28 7.24
N ALA A 15 6.56 5.99 6.94
CA ALA A 15 5.26 5.38 6.64
C ALA A 15 5.30 4.50 5.38
N ALA A 16 6.03 4.91 4.34
CA ALA A 16 6.26 4.11 3.14
C ALA A 16 7.06 2.84 3.43
N GLY A 17 8.08 2.92 4.29
CA GLY A 17 8.82 1.76 4.78
C GLY A 17 7.92 0.79 5.53
N GLN A 18 7.09 1.29 6.45
CA GLN A 18 6.11 0.50 7.18
C GLN A 18 5.07 -0.16 6.25
N LEU A 19 4.63 0.56 5.22
CA LEU A 19 3.70 0.05 4.21
C LEU A 19 4.32 -1.12 3.43
N LEU A 20 5.57 -0.98 3.00
CA LEU A 20 6.30 -2.05 2.31
C LEU A 20 6.51 -3.27 3.22
N GLU A 21 6.88 -3.06 4.49
CA GLU A 21 7.03 -4.16 5.46
C GLU A 21 5.70 -4.87 5.73
N LEU A 22 4.60 -4.13 5.86
CA LEU A 22 3.27 -4.68 6.04
C LEU A 22 2.87 -5.59 4.86
N VAL A 23 3.07 -5.12 3.62
CA VAL A 23 2.78 -5.91 2.42
C VAL A 23 3.70 -7.13 2.33
N LYS A 24 5.01 -6.98 2.60
CA LYS A 24 5.95 -8.12 2.66
C LYS A 24 5.51 -9.17 3.66
N LYS A 25 5.14 -8.75 4.88
CA LYS A 25 4.68 -9.65 5.93
C LYS A 25 3.38 -10.37 5.55
N LYS A 26 2.45 -9.68 4.89
CA LYS A 26 1.20 -10.29 4.41
C LYS A 26 1.44 -11.29 3.27
N PHE A 27 2.41 -11.00 2.42
CA PHE A 27 2.78 -11.85 1.29
C PHE A 27 3.69 -13.00 1.70
N HIS A 28 4.33 -12.94 2.88
CA HIS A 28 5.20 -14.00 3.37
C HIS A 28 4.52 -15.38 3.35
N GLY A 29 5.18 -16.34 2.69
CA GLY A 29 4.65 -17.70 2.50
C GLY A 29 3.65 -17.84 1.35
N LYS A 30 3.44 -16.77 0.55
CA LYS A 30 2.66 -16.78 -0.69
C LYS A 30 3.59 -16.53 -1.86
N GLU A 31 4.11 -17.62 -2.42
CA GLU A 31 5.22 -17.61 -3.37
C GLU A 31 5.00 -16.68 -4.58
N GLU A 32 3.79 -16.67 -5.14
CA GLU A 32 3.42 -15.79 -6.26
C GLU A 32 3.40 -14.31 -5.84
N ALA A 33 2.79 -14.01 -4.70
CA ALA A 33 2.70 -12.65 -4.19
C ALA A 33 4.09 -12.08 -3.83
N GLU A 34 4.96 -12.90 -3.23
CA GLU A 34 6.35 -12.52 -2.94
C GLU A 34 7.14 -12.23 -4.21
N LYS A 35 7.01 -13.06 -5.24
CA LYS A 35 7.65 -12.83 -6.54
C LYS A 35 7.16 -11.56 -7.22
N SER A 36 5.85 -11.30 -7.21
CA SER A 36 5.28 -10.06 -7.76
C SER A 36 5.77 -8.84 -7.00
N LEU A 37 5.84 -8.90 -5.67
CA LEU A 37 6.36 -7.81 -4.84
C LEU A 37 7.85 -7.57 -5.07
N GLU A 38 8.66 -8.63 -5.17
CA GLU A 38 10.08 -8.50 -5.48
C GLU A 38 10.28 -7.86 -6.87
N THR A 39 9.51 -8.32 -7.86
CA THR A 39 9.53 -7.78 -9.23
C THR A 39 9.17 -6.29 -9.20
N PHE A 40 8.07 -5.93 -8.54
CA PHE A 40 7.67 -4.53 -8.38
C PHE A 40 8.74 -3.68 -7.67
N THR A 41 9.43 -4.21 -6.65
CA THR A 41 10.53 -3.46 -6.01
C THR A 41 11.74 -3.24 -6.93
N LYS A 42 11.98 -4.14 -7.89
CA LYS A 42 13.05 -4.01 -8.89
C LYS A 42 12.63 -3.14 -10.07
N THR A 43 11.36 -3.20 -10.47
CA THR A 43 10.79 -2.52 -11.63
C THR A 43 9.46 -1.85 -11.27
N PRO A 44 9.48 -0.77 -10.46
CA PRO A 44 8.25 -0.14 -9.98
C PRO A 44 7.45 0.57 -11.08
N SER A 45 8.09 0.85 -12.22
CA SER A 45 7.44 1.44 -13.41
C SER A 45 6.86 0.40 -14.36
N ASP A 46 7.02 -0.89 -14.06
CA ASP A 46 6.48 -1.98 -14.87
C ASP A 46 5.00 -2.18 -14.53
N SER A 47 4.14 -1.89 -15.51
CA SER A 47 2.68 -1.95 -15.36
C SER A 47 2.17 -3.35 -15.02
N ASP A 48 2.83 -4.41 -15.51
CA ASP A 48 2.43 -5.79 -15.25
C ASP A 48 2.82 -6.21 -13.83
N ALA A 49 3.98 -5.78 -13.34
CA ALA A 49 4.40 -5.96 -11.96
C ALA A 49 3.47 -5.22 -10.98
N VAL A 50 3.09 -3.98 -11.32
CA VAL A 50 2.12 -3.19 -10.56
C VAL A 50 0.77 -3.92 -10.50
N ALA A 51 0.25 -4.37 -11.65
CA ALA A 51 -1.03 -5.06 -11.73
C ALA A 51 -1.04 -6.37 -10.92
N SER A 52 0.05 -7.14 -10.97
CA SER A 52 0.18 -8.40 -10.22
C SER A 52 0.16 -8.16 -8.71
N VAL A 53 0.92 -7.16 -8.22
CA VAL A 53 0.90 -6.79 -6.79
C VAL A 53 -0.49 -6.31 -6.39
N GLN A 54 -1.17 -5.53 -7.24
CA GLN A 54 -2.54 -5.07 -6.98
C GLN A 54 -3.52 -6.23 -6.86
N ASP A 55 -3.44 -7.24 -7.73
CA ASP A 55 -4.35 -8.39 -7.70
C ASP A 55 -4.18 -9.25 -6.45
N HIS A 56 -2.92 -9.53 -6.09
CA HIS A 56 -2.61 -10.20 -4.82
C HIS A 56 -3.09 -9.37 -3.63
N LEU A 57 -2.90 -8.05 -3.64
CA LEU A 57 -3.42 -7.17 -2.59
C LEU A 57 -4.95 -7.26 -2.47
N LYS A 58 -5.72 -7.23 -3.57
CA LYS A 58 -7.18 -7.39 -3.52
C LYS A 58 -7.59 -8.67 -2.80
N THR A 59 -6.93 -9.77 -3.18
CA THR A 59 -7.18 -11.08 -2.58
C THR A 59 -6.91 -11.04 -1.08
N GLN A 60 -5.80 -10.42 -0.65
CA GLN A 60 -5.46 -10.31 0.76
C GLN A 60 -6.35 -9.33 1.54
N LEU A 61 -6.84 -8.28 0.89
CA LEU A 61 -7.77 -7.31 1.47
C LEU A 61 -9.16 -7.93 1.69
N ALA A 62 -9.60 -8.81 0.79
CA ALA A 62 -10.86 -9.55 0.93
C ALA A 62 -10.78 -10.62 2.02
N ASP A 63 -9.63 -11.28 2.16
CA ASP A 63 -9.42 -12.37 3.13
C ASP A 63 -9.16 -11.85 4.56
N ASP A 64 -8.59 -10.64 4.69
CA ASP A 64 -8.22 -10.04 5.98
C ASP A 64 -8.59 -8.55 6.06
N PRO A 65 -9.76 -8.23 6.63
CA PRO A 65 -10.20 -6.85 6.86
C PRO A 65 -9.29 -6.05 7.82
N GLY A 66 -8.57 -6.73 8.71
CA GLY A 66 -7.60 -6.10 9.62
C GLY A 66 -6.41 -5.55 8.83
N PHE A 67 -5.90 -6.35 7.90
CA PHE A 67 -4.88 -5.91 6.95
C PHE A 67 -5.35 -4.71 6.10
N ALA A 68 -6.62 -4.70 5.66
CA ALA A 68 -7.18 -3.57 4.93
C ALA A 68 -7.18 -2.26 5.74
N SER A 69 -7.53 -2.35 7.03
CA SER A 69 -7.54 -1.21 7.94
C SER A 69 -6.13 -0.66 8.19
N GLU A 70 -5.15 -1.55 8.42
CA GLU A 70 -3.75 -1.17 8.59
C GLU A 70 -3.15 -0.53 7.32
N LEU A 71 -3.44 -1.11 6.15
CA LEU A 71 -2.99 -0.62 4.85
C LEU A 71 -3.57 0.78 4.57
N SER A 72 -4.86 0.98 4.82
CA SER A 72 -5.52 2.29 4.67
C SER A 72 -4.90 3.34 5.57
N GLY A 73 -4.67 3.02 6.85
CA GLY A 73 -4.11 3.98 7.80
C GLY A 73 -2.72 4.48 7.40
N LEU A 74 -1.86 3.58 6.90
CA LEU A 74 -0.54 3.95 6.41
C LEU A 74 -0.60 4.76 5.11
N LEU A 75 -1.49 4.40 4.17
CA LEU A 75 -1.71 5.18 2.94
C LEU A 75 -2.21 6.60 3.24
N THR A 76 -3.19 6.75 4.14
CA THR A 76 -3.69 8.06 4.56
C THR A 76 -2.60 8.92 5.21
N GLN A 77 -1.72 8.32 6.03
CA GLN A 77 -0.58 9.06 6.60
C GLN A 77 0.37 9.56 5.52
N ILE A 78 0.64 8.75 4.50
CA ILE A 78 1.51 9.13 3.38
C ILE A 78 0.86 10.23 2.54
N VAL A 79 -0.40 10.08 2.14
CA VAL A 79 -1.11 11.08 1.33
C VAL A 79 -1.17 12.43 2.05
N ASN A 80 -1.43 12.44 3.35
CA ASN A 80 -1.46 13.66 4.16
C ASN A 80 -0.09 14.36 4.26
N THR A 81 1.01 13.65 4.00
CA THR A 81 2.36 14.25 3.98
C THR A 81 2.75 14.89 2.65
N HIS A 82 1.92 14.81 1.60
CA HIS A 82 2.22 15.29 0.24
C HIS A 82 3.57 14.80 -0.33
N ALA A 83 4.14 13.74 0.25
CA ALA A 83 5.41 13.21 -0.20
C ALA A 83 5.20 12.41 -1.47
N ASP A 84 5.92 12.80 -2.53
CA ASP A 84 5.94 12.11 -3.81
C ASP A 84 6.66 10.77 -3.63
N LEU A 85 5.90 9.78 -3.20
CA LEU A 85 6.37 8.42 -3.02
C LEU A 85 5.92 7.66 -4.24
N ALA A 86 6.82 7.48 -5.21
CA ALA A 86 6.59 6.68 -6.41
C ALA A 86 5.93 5.32 -6.11
N PHE A 87 6.17 4.75 -4.93
CA PHE A 87 5.45 3.60 -4.40
C PHE A 87 3.93 3.85 -4.30
N VAL A 88 3.50 4.92 -3.62
CA VAL A 88 2.09 5.32 -3.47
C VAL A 88 1.49 5.84 -4.77
N ASN A 89 2.26 6.52 -5.64
CA ASN A 89 1.75 6.92 -6.95
C ASN A 89 1.45 5.70 -7.85
N ASN A 90 2.30 4.67 -7.82
CA ASN A 90 2.05 3.42 -8.55
C ASN A 90 0.99 2.53 -7.86
N ILE A 91 0.88 2.63 -6.54
CA ILE A 91 -0.10 1.94 -5.70
C ILE A 91 -1.37 2.78 -5.50
N GLY A 92 -1.50 3.96 -6.09
CA GLY A 92 -2.64 4.88 -5.85
C GLY A 92 -3.99 4.29 -6.24
N ASN A 93 -3.98 3.18 -7.00
CA ASN A 93 -5.16 2.37 -7.25
C ASN A 93 -5.57 1.52 -6.04
N VAL A 94 -4.65 1.15 -5.15
CA VAL A 94 -4.91 0.38 -3.92
C VAL A 94 -5.73 1.17 -2.90
N GLU A 95 -5.63 2.50 -2.81
CA GLU A 95 -6.60 3.29 -2.04
C GLU A 95 -8.04 3.05 -2.54
N LYS A 96 -8.23 2.99 -3.87
CA LYS A 96 -9.52 2.60 -4.45
C LYS A 96 -9.87 1.15 -4.12
N LEU A 97 -8.90 0.22 -4.13
CA LEU A 97 -9.13 -1.18 -3.78
C LEU A 97 -9.51 -1.39 -2.32
N VAL A 98 -8.91 -0.63 -1.39
CA VAL A 98 -9.30 -0.64 0.02
C VAL A 98 -10.66 -0.01 0.21
N GLN A 99 -11.01 1.05 -0.54
CA GLN A 99 -12.38 1.56 -0.58
C GLN A 99 -13.37 0.48 -1.03
N PHE A 100 -13.04 -0.32 -2.07
CA PHE A 100 -13.87 -1.46 -2.50
C PHE A 100 -13.97 -2.58 -1.45
N GLY A 101 -12.90 -2.87 -0.71
CA GLY A 101 -12.94 -3.88 0.38
C GLY A 101 -13.71 -3.40 1.61
N THR A 102 -13.65 -2.11 1.91
CA THR A 102 -14.33 -1.51 3.08
C THR A 102 -15.84 -1.40 2.87
N VAL A 103 -16.33 -1.20 1.63
CA VAL A 103 -17.80 -1.22 1.35
C VAL A 103 -18.47 -2.59 1.51
N HIS A 104 -17.72 -3.67 1.74
CA HIS A 104 -18.31 -4.97 2.05
C HIS A 104 -18.48 -5.24 3.56
N GLY A 105 -17.93 -4.38 4.43
CA GLY A 105 -17.93 -4.58 5.89
C GLY A 105 -19.02 -3.80 6.66
N ASP A 106 -19.66 -2.81 6.06
CA ASP A 106 -20.68 -1.99 6.73
C ASP A 106 -21.85 -1.71 5.78
N VAL A 107 -22.75 -2.69 5.69
CA VAL A 107 -24.16 -2.40 5.41
C VAL A 107 -24.94 -2.88 6.63
N SER A 108 -25.15 -1.98 7.57
CA SER A 108 -26.24 -2.08 8.54
C SER A 108 -26.80 -0.68 8.77
N PHE A 109 -27.88 -0.43 8.02
CA PHE A 109 -29.02 0.50 8.19
C PHE A 109 -28.88 1.72 9.10
#